data_AF-A0ABD7CFL9-F1
#
_entry.id   AF-A0ABD7CFL9-F1
#
_cell.length_a   1.000
_cell.length_b   1.000
_cell.length_c   1.000
_cell.angle_alpha   90.00
_cell.angle_beta   90.00
_cell.angle_gamma   90.00
#
_symmetry.space_group_name_H-M   'P 1'
#
loop_
_entity.id
_entity.type
_entity.pdbx_description
1 polymer ?
#
loop_
_entity_poly.entity_id
_entity_poly.type
_entity_poly.pdbx_seq_one_letter_code
_entity_poly.pdbx_strand_id
1 'polypeptide(L)' 'MKNLYEFLEEKYEKFGDGMNLNDFMEVFISGNFGIAALSEGLLGDEVLFHYEMYYRLDHQNKKIEFVFKDVDF' A
#
# COMPACT_ATOMS: atom_id res chain seq x y z
N MET A 1 -2.79 19.29 -4.63
CA MET A 1 -2.29 17.94 -4.94
C MET A 1 -2.36 17.15 -3.64
N LYS A 2 -2.83 15.89 -3.67
CA LYS A 2 -3.00 15.04 -2.48
C LYS A 2 -2.02 13.87 -2.52
N ASN A 3 -1.52 13.43 -1.37
CA ASN A 3 -0.76 12.19 -1.27
C ASN A 3 -1.70 10.96 -1.21
N LEU A 4 -1.14 9.74 -1.24
CA LEU A 4 -1.95 8.51 -1.25
C LEU A 4 -2.83 8.39 0.01
N TYR A 5 -2.30 8.73 1.18
CA TYR A 5 -3.08 8.68 2.42
C TYR A 5 -4.29 9.62 2.34
N GLU A 6 -4.07 10.89 2.00
CA GLU A 6 -5.12 11.91 1.91
C GLU A 6 -6.17 11.56 0.85
N PHE A 7 -5.75 10.92 -0.25
CA PHE A 7 -6.66 10.39 -1.25
C PHE A 7 -7.53 9.27 -0.66
N LEU A 8 -6.94 8.31 0.04
CA LEU A 8 -7.66 7.17 0.62
C LEU A 8 -8.57 7.58 1.77
N GLU A 9 -8.16 8.54 2.60
CA GLU A 9 -8.99 9.15 3.63
C GLU A 9 -10.27 9.77 3.03
N GLU A 10 -10.15 10.53 1.92
CA GLU A 10 -11.32 11.07 1.23
C GLU A 10 -12.22 9.98 0.62
N LYS A 11 -11.65 8.87 0.14
CA LYS A 11 -12.43 7.75 -0.39
C LYS A 11 -13.13 6.98 0.72
N TYR A 12 -12.47 6.79 1.86
CA TYR A 12 -13.04 6.16 3.03
C TYR A 12 -14.30 6.90 3.52
N GLU A 13 -14.27 8.23 3.57
CA GLU A 13 -15.46 9.04 3.95
C GLU A 13 -16.69 8.76 3.08
N LYS A 14 -16.49 8.32 1.82
CA LYS A 14 -17.55 8.04 0.85
C LYS A 14 -17.92 6.56 0.74
N PHE A 15 -16.94 5.67 0.93
CA PHE A 15 -17.03 4.25 0.57
C PHE A 15 -16.63 3.29 1.68
N GLY A 16 -16.33 3.78 2.89
CA GLY A 16 -15.84 2.96 4.00
C GLY A 16 -16.83 1.90 4.48
N ASP A 17 -18.14 2.09 4.26
CA ASP A 17 -19.20 1.09 4.53
C ASP A 17 -19.06 0.34 5.88
N GLY A 18 -18.86 1.09 6.97
CA GLY A 18 -18.75 0.54 8.33
C GLY A 18 -17.40 -0.12 8.68
N MET A 19 -16.48 -0.18 7.73
CA MET A 19 -15.07 -0.49 7.95
C MET A 19 -14.39 0.66 8.71
N ASN A 20 -13.27 0.38 9.40
CA ASN A 20 -12.42 1.45 9.91
C ASN A 20 -11.41 1.91 8.82
N LEU A 21 -10.80 3.08 9.00
CA LEU A 21 -9.90 3.66 8.00
C LEU A 21 -8.69 2.77 7.69
N ASN A 22 -8.16 2.04 8.68
CA ASN A 22 -6.98 1.19 8.51
C ASN A 22 -7.31 0.00 7.65
N ASP A 23 -8.39 -0.71 7.97
CA ASP A 23 -8.87 -1.85 7.19
C ASP A 23 -9.19 -1.41 5.75
N PHE A 24 -9.74 -0.20 5.56
CA PHE A 24 -10.03 0.34 4.23
C PHE A 24 -8.75 0.59 3.42
N MET A 25 -7.76 1.21 4.04
CA MET A 25 -6.45 1.43 3.43
C MET A 25 -5.73 0.10 3.15
N GLU A 26 -5.84 -0.88 4.05
CA GLU A 26 -5.25 -2.21 3.89
C GLU A 26 -5.90 -2.98 2.74
N VAL A 27 -7.23 -2.98 2.63
CA VAL A 27 -7.95 -3.60 1.50
C VAL A 27 -7.58 -2.90 0.19
N PHE A 28 -7.47 -1.58 0.19
CA PHE A 28 -7.06 -0.85 -1.01
C PHE A 28 -5.62 -1.16 -1.40
N ILE A 29 -4.69 -1.11 -0.45
CA ILE A 29 -3.28 -1.38 -0.69
C ILE A 29 -3.11 -2.83 -1.12
N SER A 30 -3.71 -3.79 -0.43
CA SER A 30 -3.58 -5.22 -0.78
C SER A 30 -4.31 -5.59 -2.07
N GLY A 31 -5.43 -4.92 -2.39
CA GLY A 31 -6.26 -5.21 -3.55
C GLY A 31 -5.86 -4.48 -4.84
N ASN A 32 -5.36 -3.23 -4.75
CA ASN A 32 -4.99 -2.40 -5.90
C ASN A 32 -3.48 -2.16 -6.02
N PHE A 33 -2.81 -1.96 -4.88
CA PHE A 33 -1.35 -2.08 -4.77
C PHE A 33 -0.98 -3.51 -4.36
N GLY A 34 -1.82 -4.48 -4.74
CA GLY A 34 -1.46 -5.87 -4.65
C GLY A 34 -0.06 -5.95 -5.22
N ILE A 35 0.88 -6.38 -4.39
CA ILE A 35 2.30 -6.47 -4.67
C ILE A 35 2.59 -7.09 -6.06
N ALA A 36 1.61 -7.81 -6.63
CA ALA A 36 1.49 -8.23 -8.03
C ALA A 36 1.48 -7.11 -9.11
N ALA A 37 0.77 -5.99 -8.93
CA ALA A 37 0.70 -4.91 -9.93
C ALA A 37 1.99 -4.08 -9.98
N LEU A 38 2.71 -3.95 -8.85
CA LEU A 38 4.07 -3.43 -8.83
C LEU A 38 5.08 -4.47 -9.35
N SER A 39 4.85 -5.78 -9.13
CA SER A 39 5.72 -6.83 -9.70
C SER A 39 5.60 -6.96 -11.22
N GLU A 40 4.39 -6.79 -11.78
CA GLU A 40 4.22 -6.77 -13.24
C GLU A 40 4.69 -5.45 -13.86
N GLY A 41 4.50 -4.33 -13.16
CA GLY A 41 4.73 -2.98 -13.71
C GLY A 41 6.15 -2.44 -13.59
N LEU A 42 6.92 -2.84 -12.56
CA LEU A 42 8.27 -2.29 -12.34
C LEU A 42 9.37 -3.24 -12.81
N LEU A 43 9.37 -4.52 -12.46
CA LEU A 43 10.53 -5.39 -12.65
C LEU A 43 10.07 -6.85 -12.59
N GLY A 44 9.97 -7.52 -13.75
CA GLY A 44 9.59 -8.94 -13.82
C GLY A 44 10.45 -9.82 -12.90
N ASP A 45 9.91 -10.93 -12.41
CA ASP A 45 10.46 -12.00 -11.54
C ASP A 45 11.43 -11.58 -10.41
N GLU A 46 12.50 -10.84 -10.69
CA GLU A 46 13.56 -10.36 -9.79
C GLU A 46 13.04 -9.69 -8.51
N VAL A 47 12.03 -8.80 -8.57
CA VAL A 47 11.55 -8.14 -7.35
C VAL A 47 10.88 -9.11 -6.39
N LEU A 48 10.17 -10.11 -6.91
CA LEU A 48 9.49 -11.12 -6.09
C LEU A 48 10.47 -12.08 -5.42
N PHE A 49 11.63 -12.32 -6.04
CA PHE A 49 12.66 -13.19 -5.48
C PHE A 49 13.60 -12.44 -4.52
N HIS A 50 13.90 -11.17 -4.79
CA HIS A 50 14.95 -10.45 -4.07
C HIS A 50 14.47 -9.53 -2.96
N TYR A 51 13.17 -9.22 -2.85
CA TYR A 51 12.70 -8.26 -1.85
C TYR A 51 11.45 -8.71 -1.09
N GLU A 52 11.50 -8.61 0.24
CA GLU A 52 10.32 -8.57 1.10
C GLU A 52 9.71 -7.15 1.06
N MET A 53 8.41 -7.07 0.80
CA MET A 53 7.67 -5.81 0.71
C MET A 53 6.74 -5.62 1.89
N TYR A 54 6.83 -4.45 2.52
CA TYR A 54 5.97 -4.03 3.62
C TYR A 54 5.46 -2.62 3.38
N TYR A 55 4.43 -2.23 4.13
CA TYR A 55 4.02 -0.84 4.22
C TYR A 55 3.81 -0.43 5.66
N ARG A 56 3.88 0.87 5.92
CA ARG A 56 3.58 1.49 7.22
C ARG A 56 2.61 2.65 7.04
N LEU A 57 1.64 2.74 7.93
CA LEU A 57 0.67 3.84 7.99
C LEU A 57 1.07 4.80 9.10
N ASP A 58 1.25 6.08 8.76
CA ASP A 58 1.45 7.17 9.71
C ASP A 58 0.24 8.11 9.63
N HIS A 59 -0.70 7.91 10.55
CA HIS A 59 -1.92 8.71 10.63
C HIS A 59 -1.66 10.15 11.10
N GLN A 60 -0.61 10.39 11.88
CA GLN A 60 -0.30 11.72 12.40
C GLN A 60 0.21 12.63 11.29
N ASN A 61 1.09 12.10 10.45
CA ASN A 61 1.66 12.84 9.31
C ASN A 61 0.92 12.56 7.99
N LYS A 62 -0.16 11.78 8.02
CA LYS A 62 -0.95 11.37 6.85
C LYS A 62 -0.06 10.82 5.73
N LYS A 63 0.72 9.79 6.05
CA LYS A 63 1.72 9.19 5.14
C LYS A 63 1.55 7.67 5.07
N ILE A 64 1.79 7.13 3.88
CA ILE A 64 1.94 5.69 3.65
C ILE A 64 3.35 5.48 3.13
N GLU A 65 4.13 4.67 3.83
CA GLU A 65 5.51 4.35 3.48
C GLU A 65 5.60 2.92 2.97
N PHE A 66 6.13 2.74 1.76
CA PHE A 66 6.48 1.43 1.24
C PHE A 66 7.93 1.12 1.59
N VAL A 67 8.15 -0.06 2.16
CA VAL A 67 9.46 -0.53 2.62
C VAL A 67 9.80 -1.81 1.87
N PHE A 68 11.01 -1.84 1.32
CA PHE A 68 11.56 -2.96 0.58
C PHE A 68 12.81 -3.44 1.32
N LYS A 69 12.93 -4.75 1.54
CA LYS A 69 14.06 -5.34 2.24
C LYS A 69 14.60 -6.49 1.42
N ASP A 70 15.92 -6.55 1.24
CA ASP A 70 16.57 -7.65 0.52
C ASP A 70 16.29 -9.00 1.19
N VAL A 71 16.04 -10.03 0.38
CA VAL A 71 15.96 -11.42 0.81
C VAL A 71 17.36 -12.03 0.77
N ASP A 72 17.90 -12.37 1.95
CA ASP A 72 19.15 -13.13 2.05
C ASP A 72 18.87 -14.61 1.71
N PHE A 73 19.53 -15.13 0.67
CA PHE A 73 19.48 -16.54 0.26
C PHE A 73 20.63 -17.36 0.85
#